data_AF-A0A0B6YEJ3-F1
#
_entry.id   AF-A0A0B6YEJ3-F1
#
_cell.length_a   1.000
_cell.length_b   1.000
_cell.length_c   1.000
_cell.angle_alpha   90.00
_cell.angle_beta   90.00
_cell.angle_gamma   90.00
#
_symmetry.space_group_name_H-M   'P 1'
#
loop_
_entity.id
_entity.type
_entity.pdbx_description
1 polymer ?
#
loop_
_entity_poly.entity_id
_entity_poly.type
_entity_poly.pdbx_seq_one_letter_code
_entity_poly.pdbx_strand_id
1 'polypeptide(L)' 'ATSTPLETSVRLVVHFPPSQVIITVSPSQPKVGQQTDLTCMSSSSNPAAEIIWVRNGRRTTGIDLGTVEAENGGKNTTNR' A
#
# COMPACT_ATOMS: atom_id res chain seq x y z
N ALA A 1 -27.29 -3.20 -44.78
CA ALA A 1 -27.41 -3.98 -43.53
C ALA A 1 -26.17 -3.71 -42.70
N THR A 2 -26.33 -3.19 -41.48
CA THR A 2 -25.19 -2.88 -40.60
C THR A 2 -24.68 -4.19 -40.01
N SER A 3 -23.45 -4.59 -40.34
CA SER A 3 -22.88 -5.92 -40.09
C SER A 3 -22.20 -6.07 -38.73
N THR A 4 -22.39 -5.13 -37.80
CA THR A 4 -21.76 -5.13 -36.49
C THR A 4 -22.81 -5.28 -35.37
N PRO A 5 -22.64 -6.25 -34.44
CA PRO A 5 -23.56 -6.43 -33.33
C PRO A 5 -23.47 -5.27 -32.33
N LEU A 6 -24.57 -4.99 -31.63
CA LEU A 6 -24.60 -4.01 -30.55
C LEU A 6 -23.98 -4.64 -29.29
N GLU A 7 -23.02 -3.95 -28.69
CA GLU A 7 -22.32 -4.40 -27.48
C GLU A 7 -22.48 -3.38 -26.35
N THR A 8 -22.56 -3.87 -25.10
CA THR A 8 -22.52 -3.05 -23.89
C THR A 8 -21.64 -3.74 -22.85
N SER A 9 -20.96 -2.96 -22.01
CA SER A 9 -20.09 -3.48 -20.96
C SER A 9 -20.28 -2.74 -19.65
N VAL A 10 -20.03 -3.44 -18.54
CA VAL A 10 -20.06 -2.90 -17.18
C VAL A 10 -18.74 -3.23 -16.51
N ARG A 11 -18.14 -2.24 -15.84
CA ARG A 11 -16.88 -2.43 -15.10
C ARG A 11 -17.17 -2.74 -13.63
N LEU A 12 -16.80 -3.93 -13.17
CA LEU A 12 -16.82 -4.27 -11.76
C LEU A 12 -15.56 -3.76 -11.07
N VAL A 13 -15.71 -3.14 -9.91
CA VAL A 13 -14.60 -2.73 -9.03
C VAL A 13 -14.80 -3.40 -7.69
N VAL A 14 -13.88 -4.30 -7.32
CA VAL A 14 -13.93 -5.04 -6.06
C VAL A 14 -13.03 -4.36 -5.05
N HIS A 15 -13.59 -3.91 -3.94
CA HIS A 15 -12.83 -3.31 -2.86
C HIS A 15 -12.45 -4.35 -1.82
N PHE A 16 -11.20 -4.31 -1.37
CA PHE A 16 -10.69 -5.21 -0.36
C PHE A 16 -9.54 -4.57 0.42
N PRO A 17 -9.44 -4.86 1.73
CA PRO A 17 -8.35 -4.36 2.56
C PRO A 17 -7.06 -5.13 2.29
N PRO A 18 -5.89 -4.56 2.65
CA PRO A 18 -4.68 -5.36 2.73
C PRO A 18 -4.85 -6.46 3.78
N SER A 19 -4.43 -7.68 3.47
CA SER A 19 -4.42 -8.80 4.41
C SER A 19 -3.36 -8.65 5.50
N GLN A 20 -2.28 -7.92 5.24
CA GLN A 20 -1.22 -7.66 6.19
C GLN A 20 -0.41 -6.39 5.86
N VAL A 21 0.36 -5.92 6.85
CA VAL A 21 1.41 -4.92 6.69
C VAL A 21 2.71 -5.47 7.26
N ILE A 22 3.83 -5.15 6.61
CA ILE A 22 5.16 -5.58 7.03
C ILE A 22 5.98 -4.33 7.34
N ILE A 23 6.51 -4.24 8.56
CA ILE A 23 7.43 -3.20 8.97
C ILE A 23 8.84 -3.78 9.02
N THR A 24 9.76 -3.17 8.28
CA THR A 24 11.19 -3.48 8.31
C THR A 24 11.98 -2.35 8.96
N VAL A 25 13.13 -2.68 9.52
CA VAL A 25 13.97 -1.76 10.30
C VAL A 25 15.40 -1.82 9.78
N SER A 26 16.01 -0.66 9.58
CA SER A 26 17.41 -0.53 9.15
C SER A 26 18.16 0.46 10.05
N PRO A 27 19.24 0.03 10.75
CA PRO A 27 19.78 -1.32 10.78
C PRO A 27 18.89 -2.30 11.57
N SER A 28 19.07 -3.61 11.34
CA SER A 28 18.28 -4.66 12.01
C SER A 28 18.48 -4.74 13.53
N GLN A 29 19.62 -4.25 14.03
CA GLN A 29 19.95 -4.17 15.45
C GLN A 29 20.36 -2.73 15.81
N PRO A 30 19.39 -1.82 15.99
CA PRO A 30 19.68 -0.44 16.30
C PRO A 30 20.20 -0.29 17.74
N LYS A 31 21.20 0.57 17.93
CA LYS A 31 21.75 0.90 19.25
C LYS A 31 21.07 2.14 19.82
N VAL A 32 21.18 2.31 21.14
CA VAL A 32 20.70 3.52 21.82
C VAL A 32 21.36 4.75 21.21
N GLY A 33 20.55 5.75 20.85
CA GLY A 33 21.01 6.99 20.20
C GLY A 33 21.27 6.87 18.70
N GLN A 34 21.13 5.68 18.10
CA GLN A 34 21.34 5.48 16.67
C GLN A 34 20.07 5.83 15.87
N GLN A 35 20.24 6.63 14.81
CA GLN A 35 19.17 6.86 13.84
C GLN A 35 18.84 5.57 13.10
N THR A 36 17.55 5.30 12.94
CA THR A 36 17.02 4.07 12.37
C THR A 36 15.89 4.42 11.42
N ASP A 37 15.87 3.79 10.27
CA ASP A 37 14.79 3.91 9.28
C ASP A 37 13.80 2.76 9.47
N LEU A 38 12.51 3.10 9.51
CA LEU A 38 11.42 2.13 9.48
C LEU A 38 10.77 2.18 8.11
N THR A 39 10.48 1.04 7.49
CA THR A 39 9.74 1.00 6.22
C THR A 39 8.55 0.08 6.37
N CYS A 40 7.36 0.60 6.12
CA CYS A 40 6.09 -0.12 6.15
C CYS A 40 5.63 -0.39 4.72
N MET A 41 5.29 -1.65 4.43
CA MET A 41 4.72 -2.06 3.15
C MET A 41 3.39 -2.77 3.39
N SER A 42 2.32 -2.35 2.70
CA SER A 42 1.06 -3.07 2.69
C SER A 42 1.08 -4.22 1.69
N SER A 43 0.33 -5.28 1.98
CA SER A 43 -0.08 -6.24 0.95
C SER A 43 -1.06 -5.58 -0.03
N SER A 44 -1.49 -6.34 -1.05
CA SER A 44 -2.42 -5.85 -2.07
C SER A 44 -3.71 -5.35 -1.44
N SER A 45 -4.17 -4.20 -1.90
CA SER A 45 -5.41 -3.55 -1.47
C SER A 45 -6.07 -2.83 -2.64
N ASN A 46 -7.40 -2.73 -2.64
CA ASN A 46 -8.11 -1.91 -3.61
C ASN A 46 -9.21 -1.10 -2.92
N PRO A 47 -9.17 0.24 -2.95
CA PRO A 47 -8.10 1.09 -3.49
C PRO A 47 -6.78 0.95 -2.71
N ALA A 48 -5.71 1.58 -3.18
CA ALA A 48 -4.42 1.58 -2.48
C ALA A 48 -4.57 2.05 -1.02
N ALA A 49 -3.95 1.33 -0.10
CA ALA A 49 -3.96 1.66 1.32
C ALA A 49 -3.20 2.96 1.61
N GLU A 50 -3.71 3.75 2.55
CA GLU A 50 -2.99 4.87 3.15
C GLU A 50 -2.21 4.38 4.38
N ILE A 51 -0.92 4.74 4.49
CA ILE A 51 -0.05 4.36 5.61
C ILE A 51 0.28 5.60 6.44
N ILE A 52 0.00 5.52 7.75
CA ILE A 52 0.37 6.55 8.72
C ILE A 52 1.29 5.97 9.80
N TRP A 53 2.29 6.75 10.20
CA TRP A 53 3.15 6.38 11.33
C TRP A 53 2.66 7.01 12.63
N VAL A 54 2.64 6.19 13.69
CA VAL A 54 2.30 6.61 15.04
C VAL A 54 3.35 6.09 16.01
N ARG A 55 3.97 7.00 16.76
CA ARG A 55 4.94 6.69 17.81
C ARG A 55 4.45 7.25 19.13
N ASN A 56 4.30 6.39 20.14
CA ASN A 56 3.82 6.78 21.48
C ASN A 56 2.50 7.59 21.44
N GLY A 57 1.56 7.18 20.59
CA GLY A 57 0.26 7.84 20.43
C GLY A 57 0.29 9.14 19.62
N ARG A 58 1.45 9.56 19.09
CA ARG A 58 1.58 10.77 18.26
C ARG A 58 1.88 10.40 16.82
N ARG A 59 1.17 11.05 15.89
CA ARG A 59 1.44 10.94 14.46
C ARG A 59 2.84 11.48 14.16
N THR A 60 3.61 10.74 13.38
CA THR A 60 4.92 11.15 12.88
C THR A 60 4.87 11.27 11.36
N THR A 61 5.71 12.15 10.83
CA THR A 61 5.87 12.27 9.38
C THR A 61 6.62 11.06 8.85
N GLY A 62 6.07 10.42 7.82
CA GLY A 62 6.78 9.47 6.98
C GLY A 62 6.82 9.97 5.54
N ILE A 63 7.57 9.27 4.71
CA ILE A 63 7.74 9.55 3.29
C ILE A 63 6.94 8.49 2.54
N ASP A 64 5.89 8.92 1.84
CA ASP A 64 5.18 8.04 0.91
C ASP A 64 6.08 7.72 -0.28
N LEU A 65 6.46 6.45 -0.40
CA LEU A 65 7.28 5.95 -1.50
C LEU A 65 6.43 5.53 -2.70
N GLY A 66 5.09 5.60 -2.56
CA GLY A 66 4.12 5.36 -3.62
C GLY A 66 3.57 3.93 -3.62
N THR A 67 2.89 3.61 -4.72
CA THR A 67 2.15 2.36 -4.90
C THR A 67 2.68 1.55 -6.07
N VAL A 68 2.68 0.22 -5.94
CA VAL A 68 2.99 -0.73 -7.01
C VAL A 68 1.79 -1.65 -7.24
N GLU A 69 1.49 -1.98 -8.50
CA GLU A 69 0.43 -2.94 -8.85
C GLU A 69 0.72 -4.32 -8.22
N ALA A 70 -0.33 -4.99 -7.76
CA ALA A 70 -0.23 -6.19 -6.96
C ALA A 70 -1.34 -7.21 -7.30
N GLU A 71 -1.40 -8.29 -6.52
CA GLU A 71 -2.37 -9.37 -6.71
C GLU A 71 -3.82 -8.86 -6.76
N ASN A 72 -4.69 -9.59 -7.46
CA ASN A 72 -6.13 -9.29 -7.59
C ASN A 72 -6.44 -7.89 -8.18
N GLY A 73 -5.49 -7.28 -8.90
CA GLY A 73 -5.65 -5.93 -9.46
C GLY A 73 -5.65 -4.82 -8.40
N GLY A 74 -5.15 -5.11 -7.20
CA GLY A 74 -4.92 -4.11 -6.15
C GLY A 74 -3.51 -3.53 -6.22
N LYS A 75 -3.16 -2.78 -5.18
CA LYS A 75 -1.88 -2.08 -5.05
C LYS A 75 -1.25 -2.32 -3.68
N ASN A 76 0.07 -2.44 -3.67
CA ASN A 76 0.89 -2.38 -2.48
C ASN A 76 1.37 -0.94 -2.28
N THR A 77 1.20 -0.38 -1.08
CA THR A 77 1.72 0.95 -0.72
C THR A 77 2.96 0.80 0.14
N THR A 78 3.98 1.63 -0.07
CA THR A 78 5.18 1.66 0.78
C THR A 78 5.39 3.04 1.38
N ASN A 79 5.69 3.10 2.69
CA ASN A 79 6.01 4.34 3.40
C ASN A 79 7.24 4.15 4.29
N ARG A 80 8.12 5.15 4.35
CA ARG A 80 9.33 5.14 5.19
C ARG A 80 9.38 6.34 6.11
#